data_AF-A0A6P6NQ44-F1
#
_entry.id   AF-A0A6P6NQ44-F1
#
_cell.length_a   1.000
_cell.length_b   1.000
_cell.length_c   1.000
_cell.angle_alpha   90.00
_cell.angle_beta   90.00
_cell.angle_gamma   90.00
#
_symmetry.space_group_name_H-M   'P 1'
#
loop_
_entity.id
_entity.type
_entity.pdbx_description
1 polymer ?
#
loop_
_entity_poly.entity_id
_entity_poly.type
_entity_poly.pdbx_seq_one_letter_code
_entity_poly.pdbx_strand_id
1 'polypeptide(L)'
;MLFWFLLLCVQLMLGWIRASELTFELPDNAKQCFYEDISIGTKCTLEFQVVTGGHYDVDCRLEDPDGTVLYKEMKKQYDSFTFTASRNGTFKFCFSNEFSTFTHKTVYFDFQVGDDPPLFPNENGVTALTQMESACVSIHEALKSVIDYQTHFRLRETQGRSRAEDLNTRVAFWSIGEAFILLVVSISQVLLLRSFFSDKKTTTTRVGS
;
A
#
# COMPACT_ATOMS: atom_id res chain seq x y z
N MET A 1 -15.81 38.99 -19.46
CA MET A 1 -16.99 38.13 -19.20
C MET A 1 -16.66 36.65 -19.37
N LEU A 2 -16.07 36.21 -20.48
CA LEU A 2 -15.70 34.79 -20.70
C LEU A 2 -14.78 34.20 -19.61
N PHE A 3 -13.79 34.98 -19.15
CA PHE A 3 -12.82 34.56 -18.12
C PHE A 3 -13.48 34.32 -16.74
N TRP A 4 -14.42 35.18 -16.37
CA TRP A 4 -15.21 35.01 -15.13
C TRP A 4 -16.17 33.83 -15.23
N PHE A 5 -16.73 33.57 -16.41
CA PHE A 5 -17.58 32.40 -16.65
C PHE A 5 -16.76 31.09 -16.56
N LEU A 6 -15.54 31.10 -17.08
CA LEU A 6 -14.59 29.98 -17.00
C LEU A 6 -14.15 29.70 -15.54
N LEU A 7 -13.86 30.74 -14.77
CA LEU A 7 -13.55 30.65 -13.33
C LEU A 7 -14.72 30.09 -12.52
N LEU A 8 -15.95 30.53 -12.82
CA LEU A 8 -17.17 30.07 -12.14
C LEU A 8 -17.48 28.60 -12.50
N CYS A 9 -17.25 28.19 -13.75
CA CYS A 9 -17.32 26.78 -14.17
C CYS A 9 -16.25 25.93 -13.47
N VAL A 10 -15.01 26.41 -13.33
CA VAL A 10 -13.95 25.68 -12.61
C VAL A 10 -14.29 25.54 -11.12
N GLN A 11 -14.85 26.58 -10.48
CA GLN A 11 -15.31 26.49 -9.09
C GLN A 11 -16.50 25.54 -8.90
N LEU A 12 -17.41 25.45 -9.87
CA LEU A 12 -18.51 24.48 -9.86
C LEU A 12 -18.02 23.04 -10.05
N MET A 13 -16.99 22.82 -10.87
CA MET A 13 -16.40 21.48 -11.11
C MET A 13 -15.51 20.99 -9.95
N LEU A 14 -15.03 21.91 -9.10
CA LEU A 14 -14.28 21.59 -7.87
C LEU A 14 -15.22 21.33 -6.67
N GLY A 15 -16.53 21.41 -6.87
CA GLY A 15 -17.54 21.18 -5.84
C GLY A 15 -17.67 19.70 -5.49
N TRP A 16 -17.21 19.35 -4.29
CA TRP A 16 -17.40 18.08 -3.58
C TRP A 16 -16.66 16.87 -4.14
N ILE A 17 -15.33 16.91 -4.03
CA ILE A 17 -14.58 15.66 -3.84
C ILE A 17 -14.79 15.24 -2.38
N ARG A 18 -15.64 14.25 -2.16
CA ARG A 18 -15.68 13.51 -0.89
C ARG A 18 -14.64 12.40 -1.02
N ALA A 19 -13.51 12.54 -0.35
CA ALA A 19 -12.53 11.47 -0.23
C ALA A 19 -12.76 10.77 1.11
N SER A 20 -13.16 9.50 1.07
CA SER A 20 -13.23 8.59 2.23
C SER A 20 -11.90 7.86 2.48
N GLU A 21 -11.02 7.92 1.47
CA GLU A 21 -9.73 7.22 1.42
C GLU A 21 -8.59 8.21 1.66
N LEU A 22 -7.61 7.83 2.48
CA LEU A 22 -6.42 8.63 2.73
C LEU A 22 -5.18 7.75 2.81
N THR A 23 -4.14 8.16 2.08
CA THR A 23 -2.77 7.65 2.26
C THR A 23 -1.94 8.68 2.99
N PHE A 24 -1.30 8.29 4.09
CA PHE A 24 -0.47 9.18 4.88
C PHE A 24 0.84 8.50 5.32
N GLU A 25 1.85 9.32 5.61
CA GLU A 25 3.10 8.87 6.20
C GLU A 25 3.00 8.90 7.72
N LEU A 26 3.33 7.77 8.35
CA LEU A 26 3.40 7.56 9.78
C LEU A 26 4.89 7.48 10.19
N PRO A 27 5.42 8.51 10.87
CA PRO A 27 6.83 8.54 11.27
C PRO A 27 7.23 7.38 12.18
N ASP A 28 8.54 7.17 12.33
CA ASP A 28 9.10 6.28 13.35
C ASP A 28 8.75 6.77 14.77
N ASN A 29 8.53 5.83 15.67
CA ASN A 29 8.15 6.09 17.06
C ASN A 29 6.95 7.05 17.23
N ALA A 30 6.01 7.05 16.27
CA ALA A 30 4.89 7.98 16.24
C ALA A 30 3.54 7.27 16.16
N LYS A 31 2.50 8.00 16.56
CA LYS A 31 1.11 7.57 16.49
C LYS A 31 0.27 8.69 15.89
N GLN A 32 -0.55 8.36 14.90
CA GLN A 32 -1.49 9.29 14.27
C GLN A 32 -2.92 8.83 14.54
N CYS A 33 -3.80 9.77 14.90
CA CYS A 33 -5.21 9.50 15.16
C CYS A 33 -6.09 10.38 14.29
N PHE A 34 -7.22 9.82 13.89
CA PHE A 34 -8.27 10.46 13.12
C PHE A 34 -9.59 10.33 13.88
N TYR A 35 -10.50 11.25 13.59
CA TYR A 35 -11.73 11.44 14.33
C TYR A 35 -12.87 11.66 13.35
N GLU A 36 -13.98 10.97 13.55
CA GLU A 36 -15.17 11.09 12.71
C GLU A 36 -16.43 11.08 13.58
N ASP A 37 -17.37 11.99 13.29
CA ASP A 37 -18.63 12.08 14.03
C ASP A 37 -19.67 11.15 13.41
N ILE A 38 -20.17 10.20 14.21
CA ILE A 38 -21.04 9.13 13.73
C ILE A 38 -22.34 9.12 14.54
N SER A 39 -23.46 8.90 13.84
CA SER A 39 -24.77 8.69 14.46
C SER A 39 -25.00 7.23 14.87
N ILE A 40 -25.80 7.05 15.91
CA ILE A 40 -26.22 5.77 16.46
C ILE A 40 -26.96 4.95 15.40
N GLY A 41 -26.65 3.65 15.35
CA GLY A 41 -27.21 2.72 14.39
C GLY A 41 -26.58 2.78 13.00
N THR A 42 -25.65 3.70 12.74
CA THR A 42 -24.91 3.76 11.48
C THR A 42 -23.88 2.64 11.43
N LYS A 43 -23.84 1.91 10.30
CA LYS A 43 -22.83 0.89 10.02
C LYS A 43 -21.56 1.58 9.50
N CYS A 44 -20.40 1.18 10.01
CA CYS A 44 -19.11 1.75 9.65
C CYS A 44 -18.11 0.64 9.34
N THR A 45 -17.23 0.87 8.38
CA THR A 45 -16.15 -0.05 8.02
C THR A 45 -14.84 0.71 8.00
N LEU A 46 -13.87 0.24 8.79
CA LEU A 46 -12.48 0.69 8.77
C LEU A 46 -11.65 -0.35 8.02
N GLU A 47 -11.07 0.04 6.90
CA GLU A 47 -10.12 -0.78 6.15
C GLU A 47 -8.77 -0.07 6.09
N PHE A 48 -7.68 -0.81 6.25
CA PHE A 48 -6.34 -0.24 6.13
C PHE A 48 -5.36 -1.21 5.51
N GLN A 49 -4.35 -0.66 4.84
CA GLN A 49 -3.25 -1.39 4.26
C GLN A 49 -1.94 -0.61 4.43
N VAL A 50 -0.91 -1.28 4.93
CA VAL A 50 0.45 -0.70 4.97
C VAL A 50 1.09 -0.87 3.60
N VAL A 51 1.34 0.25 2.92
CA VAL A 51 1.86 0.28 1.55
C VAL A 51 3.38 0.08 1.55
N THR A 52 4.08 0.75 2.45
CA THR A 52 5.56 0.73 2.55
C THR A 52 6.04 0.81 4.00
N GLY A 53 7.30 0.43 4.24
CA GLY A 53 8.01 0.63 5.51
C GLY A 53 8.18 -0.62 6.37
N GLY A 54 9.43 -0.94 6.73
CA GLY A 54 9.78 -2.03 7.64
C GLY A 54 9.18 -3.38 7.24
N HIS A 55 8.47 -4.04 8.16
CA HIS A 55 7.76 -5.30 7.92
C HIS A 55 6.34 -5.13 7.36
N TYR A 56 6.00 -3.93 6.86
CA TYR A 56 4.67 -3.58 6.39
C TYR A 56 3.58 -3.78 7.44
N ASP A 57 3.88 -3.60 8.72
CA ASP A 57 2.98 -3.82 9.86
C ASP A 57 2.62 -2.51 10.58
N VAL A 58 1.44 -2.39 11.18
CA VAL A 58 1.05 -1.24 12.02
C VAL A 58 0.13 -1.71 13.14
N ASP A 59 0.12 -1.00 14.27
CA ASP A 59 -0.86 -1.21 15.33
C ASP A 59 -2.07 -0.32 15.08
N CYS A 60 -3.28 -0.90 15.04
CA CYS A 60 -4.53 -0.19 14.81
C CYS A 60 -5.42 -0.27 16.05
N ARG A 61 -6.03 0.86 16.43
CA ARG A 61 -6.95 0.93 17.58
C ARG A 61 -8.11 1.86 17.27
N LEU A 62 -9.33 1.37 17.44
CA LEU A 62 -10.59 2.10 17.29
C LEU A 62 -11.30 2.19 18.64
N GLU A 63 -11.78 3.40 18.97
CA GLU A 63 -12.47 3.74 20.20
C GLU A 63 -13.82 4.43 19.91
N ASP A 64 -14.82 4.06 20.71
CA ASP A 64 -16.12 4.73 20.79
C ASP A 64 -15.97 6.12 21.49
N PRO A 65 -16.96 7.03 21.41
CA PRO A 65 -16.88 8.35 22.06
C PRO A 65 -16.68 8.30 23.58
N ASP A 66 -17.10 7.21 24.23
CA ASP A 66 -16.89 6.97 25.67
C ASP A 66 -15.46 6.46 25.99
N GLY A 67 -14.60 6.29 24.99
CA GLY A 67 -13.23 5.77 25.13
C GLY A 67 -13.16 4.23 25.22
N THR A 68 -14.28 3.53 25.00
CA THR A 68 -14.30 2.06 24.95
C THR A 68 -13.64 1.58 23.67
N VAL A 69 -12.69 0.66 23.78
CA VAL A 69 -11.99 0.09 22.63
C VAL A 69 -12.90 -0.90 21.91
N LEU A 70 -13.23 -0.61 20.66
CA LEU A 70 -14.06 -1.46 19.80
C LEU A 70 -13.22 -2.45 18.98
N TYR A 71 -12.03 -2.01 18.56
CA TYR A 71 -11.10 -2.82 17.80
C TYR A 71 -9.67 -2.46 18.17
N LYS A 72 -8.82 -3.47 18.32
CA LYS A 72 -7.40 -3.30 18.63
C LYS A 72 -6.64 -4.49 18.11
N GLU A 73 -5.84 -4.25 17.09
CA GLU A 73 -4.96 -5.25 16.50
C GLU A 73 -3.55 -4.72 16.40
N MET A 74 -2.58 -5.61 16.60
CA MET A 74 -1.16 -5.27 16.66
C MET A 74 -0.44 -5.88 15.46
N LYS A 75 0.52 -5.14 14.90
CA LYS A 75 1.39 -5.56 13.80
C LYS A 75 0.66 -6.19 12.60
N LYS A 76 -0.45 -5.58 12.19
CA LYS A 76 -1.21 -6.02 11.01
C LYS A 76 -0.70 -5.31 9.76
N GLN A 77 -0.65 -6.05 8.65
CA GLN A 77 -0.31 -5.48 7.34
C GLN A 77 -1.53 -4.96 6.59
N TYR A 78 -2.65 -5.65 6.77
CA TYR A 78 -3.95 -5.37 6.20
C TYR A 78 -5.01 -5.91 7.15
N ASP A 79 -6.08 -5.16 7.37
CA ASP A 79 -7.29 -5.66 8.00
C ASP A 79 -8.51 -4.81 7.61
N SER A 80 -9.69 -5.39 7.72
CA SER A 80 -10.98 -4.71 7.50
C SER A 80 -11.93 -5.06 8.64
N PHE A 81 -12.42 -4.04 9.33
CA PHE A 81 -13.28 -4.18 10.50
C PHE A 81 -14.57 -3.38 10.33
N THR A 82 -15.69 -4.08 10.33
CA THR A 82 -17.03 -3.49 10.26
C THR A 82 -17.72 -3.54 11.62
N PHE A 83 -18.29 -2.42 12.05
CA PHE A 83 -19.06 -2.30 13.28
C PHE A 83 -20.31 -1.43 13.09
N THR A 84 -21.21 -1.45 14.06
CA THR A 84 -22.38 -0.55 14.10
C THR A 84 -22.25 0.37 15.29
N ALA A 85 -22.40 1.68 15.05
CA ALA A 85 -22.27 2.70 16.09
C ALA A 85 -23.32 2.50 17.19
N SER A 86 -22.85 2.21 18.40
CA SER A 86 -23.74 1.99 19.55
C SER A 86 -24.28 3.29 20.15
N ARG A 87 -23.57 4.41 19.88
CA ARG A 87 -23.83 5.74 20.44
C ARG A 87 -23.54 6.81 19.40
N ASN A 88 -24.13 7.99 19.62
CA ASN A 88 -23.80 9.20 18.87
C ASN A 88 -22.50 9.80 19.43
N GLY A 89 -21.59 10.22 18.56
CA GLY A 89 -20.45 11.04 18.94
C GLY A 89 -19.23 10.84 18.06
N THR A 90 -18.10 11.38 18.51
CA THR A 90 -16.83 11.32 17.80
C THR A 90 -16.10 10.00 18.07
N PHE A 91 -16.01 9.16 17.06
CA PHE A 91 -15.20 7.95 17.10
C PHE A 91 -13.76 8.29 16.79
N LYS A 92 -12.83 7.57 17.41
CA LYS A 92 -11.40 7.79 17.26
C LYS A 92 -10.73 6.52 16.78
N PHE A 93 -10.02 6.60 15.67
CA PHE A 93 -9.17 5.51 15.19
C PHE A 93 -7.73 5.98 15.04
N CYS A 94 -6.80 5.16 15.49
CA CYS A 94 -5.38 5.50 15.50
C CYS A 94 -4.53 4.40 14.91
N PHE A 95 -3.47 4.81 14.24
CA PHE A 95 -2.39 3.97 13.75
C PHE A 95 -1.12 4.31 14.53
N SER A 96 -0.46 3.30 15.10
CA SER A 96 0.79 3.46 15.84
C SER A 96 1.94 2.70 15.19
N ASN A 97 3.07 3.40 15.07
CA ASN A 97 4.38 2.91 14.66
C ASN A 97 5.42 3.09 15.79
N GLU A 98 4.97 3.14 17.05
CA GLU A 98 5.84 3.28 18.22
C GLU A 98 6.88 2.15 18.34
N PHE A 99 6.59 0.97 17.77
CA PHE A 99 7.49 -0.18 17.78
C PHE A 99 8.64 -0.11 16.75
N SER A 100 8.57 0.77 15.74
CA SER A 100 9.65 0.94 14.77
C SER A 100 10.43 2.21 15.09
N THR A 101 11.71 2.07 15.43
CA THR A 101 12.58 3.19 15.84
C THR A 101 13.39 3.79 14.69
N PHE A 102 13.35 3.21 13.49
CA PHE A 102 14.21 3.62 12.38
C PHE A 102 13.48 3.75 11.03
N THR A 103 12.26 3.22 10.92
CA THR A 103 11.55 3.14 9.64
C THR A 103 10.18 3.78 9.78
N HIS A 104 9.95 4.84 9.00
CA HIS A 104 8.61 5.37 8.75
C HIS A 104 7.79 4.38 7.92
N LYS A 105 6.48 4.52 7.96
CA LYS A 105 5.51 3.68 7.23
C LYS A 105 4.57 4.55 6.43
N THR A 106 4.13 4.07 5.27
CA THR A 106 3.03 4.70 4.54
C THR A 106 1.80 3.83 4.68
N VAL A 107 0.74 4.38 5.26
CA VAL A 107 -0.51 3.67 5.54
C VAL A 107 -1.62 4.27 4.70
N TYR A 108 -2.28 3.41 3.94
CA TYR A 108 -3.56 3.68 3.31
C TYR A 108 -4.68 3.25 4.25
N PHE A 109 -5.71 4.07 4.41
CA PHE A 109 -6.94 3.63 5.04
C PHE A 109 -8.16 4.21 4.32
N ASP A 110 -9.27 3.51 4.46
CA ASP A 110 -10.61 3.95 4.08
C ASP A 110 -11.54 3.79 5.28
N PHE A 111 -12.28 4.84 5.62
CA PHE A 111 -13.23 4.84 6.73
C PHE A 111 -14.62 5.18 6.23
N GLN A 112 -15.39 4.15 5.90
CA GLN A 112 -16.73 4.29 5.35
C GLN A 112 -17.75 4.45 6.48
N VAL A 113 -18.51 5.55 6.48
CA VAL A 113 -19.57 5.84 7.45
C VAL A 113 -20.93 5.82 6.76
N GLY A 114 -21.77 4.87 7.17
CA GLY A 114 -23.10 4.70 6.63
C GLY A 114 -23.09 4.07 5.24
N ASP A 115 -24.31 3.97 4.68
CA ASP A 115 -24.50 3.57 3.30
C ASP A 115 -24.41 4.82 2.40
N ASP A 116 -24.04 4.62 1.14
CA ASP A 116 -24.00 5.73 0.18
C ASP A 116 -25.38 6.39 0.07
N PRO A 117 -25.43 7.71 -0.17
CA PRO A 117 -26.70 8.37 -0.39
C PRO A 117 -27.46 7.69 -1.53
N PRO A 118 -28.79 7.50 -1.39
CA PRO A 118 -29.57 6.80 -2.38
C PRO A 118 -29.51 7.50 -3.73
N LEU A 119 -29.37 6.72 -4.80
CA LEU A 119 -29.25 7.24 -6.17
C LEU A 119 -30.50 8.02 -6.60
N PHE A 120 -31.64 7.71 -5.99
CA PHE A 120 -32.93 8.30 -6.31
C PHE A 120 -33.48 9.07 -5.10
N PRO A 121 -33.85 10.36 -5.23
CA PRO A 121 -34.32 11.19 -4.12
C PRO A 121 -35.64 10.76 -3.46
N ASN A 122 -36.39 9.83 -4.06
CA ASN A 122 -37.76 9.46 -3.67
C ASN A 122 -37.86 8.15 -2.88
N GLU A 123 -36.76 7.65 -2.32
CA GLU A 123 -36.74 6.39 -1.56
C GLU A 123 -37.42 6.45 -0.18
N ASN A 124 -37.83 7.64 0.28
CA ASN A 124 -38.57 7.81 1.54
C ASN A 124 -40.06 7.43 1.43
N GLY A 125 -40.56 7.15 0.22
CA GLY A 125 -41.89 6.63 -0.01
C GLY A 125 -41.86 5.13 -0.24
N VAL A 126 -42.81 4.39 0.34
CA VAL A 126 -43.09 2.97 0.04
C VAL A 126 -43.64 2.83 -1.40
N THR A 127 -42.90 3.31 -2.38
CA THR A 127 -43.14 3.08 -3.81
C THR A 127 -42.18 2.00 -4.24
N ALA A 128 -42.73 0.86 -4.70
CA ALA A 128 -41.94 -0.18 -5.32
C ALA A 128 -41.06 0.46 -6.40
N LEU A 129 -39.72 0.36 -6.23
CA LEU A 129 -38.78 0.78 -7.25
C LEU A 129 -39.24 0.22 -8.59
N THR A 130 -39.27 1.06 -9.61
CA THR A 130 -39.49 0.56 -10.96
C THR A 130 -38.38 -0.47 -11.27
N GLN A 131 -38.67 -1.46 -12.13
CA GLN A 131 -37.69 -2.49 -12.49
C GLN A 131 -36.35 -1.88 -12.97
N MET A 132 -36.40 -0.68 -13.55
CA MET A 132 -35.22 0.04 -14.02
C MET A 132 -34.42 0.72 -12.89
N GLU A 133 -35.08 1.28 -11.87
CA GLU A 133 -34.40 1.87 -10.70
C GLU A 133 -33.71 0.78 -9.86
N SER A 134 -34.37 -0.36 -9.64
CA SER A 134 -33.77 -1.49 -8.93
C SER A 134 -32.54 -2.06 -9.67
N ALA A 135 -32.61 -2.18 -10.99
CA ALA A 135 -31.47 -2.58 -11.80
C ALA A 135 -30.31 -1.56 -11.70
N CYS A 136 -30.61 -0.26 -11.66
CA CYS A 136 -29.60 0.80 -11.51
C CYS A 136 -28.87 0.72 -10.16
N VAL A 137 -29.62 0.57 -9.05
CA VAL A 137 -29.05 0.39 -7.70
C VAL A 137 -28.15 -0.83 -7.66
N SER A 138 -28.61 -1.96 -8.18
CA SER A 138 -27.82 -3.20 -8.23
C SER A 138 -26.52 -3.05 -9.03
N ILE A 139 -26.57 -2.36 -10.18
CA ILE A 139 -25.37 -2.08 -10.98
C ILE A 139 -24.41 -1.15 -10.22
N HIS A 140 -24.92 -0.15 -9.51
CA HIS A 140 -24.10 0.77 -8.73
C HIS A 140 -23.35 0.07 -7.60
N GLU A 141 -24.04 -0.77 -6.82
CA GLU A 141 -23.42 -1.60 -5.78
C GLU A 141 -22.34 -2.52 -6.36
N ALA A 142 -22.62 -3.17 -7.49
CA ALA A 142 -21.66 -4.02 -8.18
C ALA A 142 -20.43 -3.23 -8.66
N LEU A 143 -20.61 -2.04 -9.23
CA LEU A 143 -19.52 -1.16 -9.65
C LEU A 143 -18.69 -0.66 -8.48
N LYS A 144 -19.32 -0.30 -7.35
CA LYS A 144 -18.62 0.09 -6.12
C LYS A 144 -17.73 -1.04 -5.63
N SER A 145 -18.26 -2.27 -5.57
CA SER A 145 -17.46 -3.43 -5.21
C SER A 145 -16.28 -3.65 -6.16
N VAL A 146 -16.46 -3.47 -7.48
CA VAL A 146 -15.36 -3.59 -8.45
C VAL A 146 -14.29 -2.53 -8.23
N ILE A 147 -14.66 -1.29 -7.92
CA ILE A 147 -13.72 -0.19 -7.64
C ILE A 147 -12.88 -0.53 -6.41
N ASP A 148 -13.51 -0.98 -5.34
CA ASP A 148 -12.83 -1.41 -4.10
C ASP A 148 -11.79 -2.52 -4.37
N TYR A 149 -12.20 -3.57 -5.09
CA TYR A 149 -11.28 -4.62 -5.52
C TYR A 149 -10.12 -4.10 -6.38
N GLN A 150 -10.38 -3.14 -7.27
CA GLN A 150 -9.34 -2.53 -8.09
C GLN A 150 -8.35 -1.72 -7.24
N THR A 151 -8.82 -0.96 -6.26
CA THR A 151 -7.97 -0.19 -5.36
C THR A 151 -7.07 -1.13 -4.56
N HIS A 152 -7.64 -2.17 -3.94
CA HIS A 152 -6.86 -3.18 -3.22
C HIS A 152 -5.86 -3.90 -4.14
N PHE A 153 -6.25 -4.26 -5.37
CA PHE A 153 -5.33 -4.89 -6.32
C PHE A 153 -4.18 -3.97 -6.72
N ARG A 154 -4.45 -2.68 -6.98
CA ARG A 154 -3.43 -1.67 -7.31
C ARG A 154 -2.43 -1.46 -6.18
N LEU A 155 -2.91 -1.41 -4.93
CA LEU A 155 -2.05 -1.28 -3.75
C LEU A 155 -1.10 -2.49 -3.63
N ARG A 156 -1.63 -3.72 -3.79
CA ARG A 156 -0.82 -4.95 -3.76
C ARG A 156 0.14 -5.07 -4.93
N GLU A 157 -0.27 -4.67 -6.14
CA GLU A 157 0.60 -4.65 -7.32
C GLU A 157 1.77 -3.70 -7.10
N THR A 158 1.51 -2.50 -6.59
CA THR A 158 2.54 -1.50 -6.31
C THR A 158 3.56 -2.05 -5.30
N GLN A 159 3.08 -2.67 -4.21
CA GLN A 159 3.94 -3.33 -3.23
C GLN A 159 4.75 -4.49 -3.84
N GLY A 160 4.10 -5.36 -4.62
CA GLY A 160 4.72 -6.50 -5.28
C GLY A 160 5.78 -6.08 -6.30
N ARG A 161 5.51 -5.02 -7.06
CA ARG A 161 6.42 -4.45 -8.05
C ARG A 161 7.68 -3.89 -7.38
N SER A 162 7.54 -3.09 -6.32
CA SER A 162 8.67 -2.58 -5.56
C SER A 162 9.56 -3.71 -5.04
N ARG A 163 8.96 -4.76 -4.46
CA ARG A 163 9.70 -5.95 -4.00
C ARG A 163 10.43 -6.67 -5.14
N ALA A 164 9.81 -6.78 -6.30
CA ALA A 164 10.42 -7.44 -7.46
C ALA A 164 11.63 -6.65 -7.99
N GLU A 165 11.54 -5.32 -8.05
CA GLU A 165 12.64 -4.44 -8.48
C GLU A 165 13.83 -4.52 -7.51
N ASP A 166 13.59 -4.53 -6.19
CA ASP A 166 14.63 -4.68 -5.17
C ASP A 166 15.33 -6.05 -5.25
N LEU A 167 14.55 -7.12 -5.40
CA LEU A 167 15.08 -8.48 -5.56
C LEU A 167 15.89 -8.61 -6.84
N ASN A 168 15.38 -8.09 -7.95
CA ASN A 168 16.06 -8.15 -9.24
C ASN A 168 17.43 -7.46 -9.17
N THR A 169 17.48 -6.26 -8.60
CA THR A 169 18.73 -5.51 -8.43
C THR A 169 19.73 -6.28 -7.57
N ARG A 170 19.30 -6.82 -6.42
CA ARG A 170 20.17 -7.58 -5.52
C ARG A 170 20.71 -8.84 -6.19
N VAL A 171 19.85 -9.61 -6.88
CA VAL A 171 20.26 -10.82 -7.60
C VAL A 171 21.25 -10.48 -8.70
N ALA A 172 21.00 -9.42 -9.48
CA ALA A 172 21.91 -8.97 -10.53
C ALA A 172 23.33 -8.69 -9.99
N PHE A 173 23.46 -8.02 -8.84
CA PHE A 173 24.77 -7.78 -8.22
C PHE A 173 25.48 -9.08 -7.82
N TRP A 174 24.76 -10.04 -7.22
CA TRP A 174 25.33 -11.35 -6.88
C TRP A 174 25.75 -12.13 -8.13
N SER A 175 24.95 -12.11 -9.19
CA SER A 175 25.26 -12.78 -10.47
C SER A 175 26.48 -12.17 -11.16
N ILE A 176 26.64 -10.84 -11.15
CA ILE A 176 27.84 -10.17 -11.67
C ILE A 176 29.09 -10.63 -10.89
N GLY A 177 28.98 -10.72 -9.57
CA GLY A 177 30.07 -11.21 -8.72
C GLY A 177 30.46 -12.65 -9.04
N GLU A 178 29.49 -13.55 -9.19
CA GLU A 178 29.73 -14.95 -9.55
C GLU A 178 30.38 -15.06 -10.93
N ALA A 179 29.88 -14.33 -11.94
CA ALA A 179 30.46 -14.30 -13.28
C ALA A 179 31.93 -13.86 -13.27
N PHE A 180 32.28 -12.86 -12.45
CA PHE A 180 33.66 -12.42 -12.28
C PHE A 180 34.55 -13.51 -11.67
N ILE A 181 34.08 -14.20 -10.63
CA ILE A 181 34.83 -15.30 -10.00
C ILE A 181 35.08 -16.44 -10.99
N LEU A 182 34.07 -16.85 -11.76
CA LEU A 182 34.20 -17.89 -12.78
C LEU A 182 35.22 -17.52 -13.86
N LEU A 183 35.27 -16.25 -14.27
CA LEU A 183 36.27 -15.74 -15.21
C LEU A 183 37.69 -15.87 -14.63
N VAL A 184 37.91 -15.43 -13.39
CA VAL A 184 39.22 -15.52 -12.71
C VAL A 184 39.69 -16.97 -12.57
N VAL A 185 38.79 -17.88 -12.17
CA VAL A 185 39.10 -19.31 -12.06
C VAL A 185 39.47 -19.89 -13.43
N SER A 186 38.72 -19.54 -14.48
CA SER A 186 39.00 -20.01 -15.84
C SER A 186 40.37 -19.56 -16.35
N ILE A 187 40.76 -18.30 -16.12
CA ILE A 187 42.11 -17.80 -16.46
C ILE A 187 43.17 -18.55 -15.64
N SER A 188 42.95 -18.69 -14.34
CA SER A 188 43.89 -19.35 -13.43
C SER A 188 44.15 -20.81 -13.85
N GLN A 189 43.09 -21.53 -14.22
CA GLN A 189 43.18 -22.90 -14.75
C GLN A 189 44.08 -22.98 -15.99
N VAL A 190 43.91 -22.06 -16.96
CA VAL A 190 44.73 -22.02 -18.18
C VAL A 190 46.20 -21.72 -17.88
N LEU A 191 46.47 -20.77 -16.98
CA LEU A 191 47.84 -20.41 -16.59
C LEU A 191 48.54 -21.55 -15.86
N LEU A 192 47.85 -22.24 -14.94
CA LEU A 192 48.39 -23.41 -14.24
C LEU A 192 48.74 -24.53 -15.22
N LEU A 193 47.84 -24.87 -16.14
CA LEU A 193 48.12 -25.89 -17.17
C LEU A 193 49.31 -25.49 -18.03
N ARG A 194 49.38 -24.23 -18.50
CA ARG A 194 50.56 -23.74 -19.25
C ARG A 194 51.85 -23.83 -18.45
N SER A 195 51.83 -23.56 -17.14
CA SER A 195 53.01 -23.68 -16.28
C SER A 195 53.48 -25.13 -16.11
N PHE A 196 52.56 -26.11 -16.07
CA PHE A 196 52.92 -27.53 -15.97
C PHE A 196 53.57 -28.07 -17.24
N PHE A 197 53.17 -27.58 -18.42
CA PHE A 197 53.72 -28.03 -19.71
C PHE A 197 54.87 -27.17 -20.25
N SER A 198 55.20 -26.05 -19.60
CA SER A 198 56.30 -25.19 -20.02
C SER A 198 57.61 -25.64 -19.37
N ASP A 199 58.35 -26.53 -20.03
CA ASP A 199 59.71 -26.87 -19.63
C ASP A 199 60.63 -25.65 -19.68
N LYS A 200 61.33 -25.41 -18.56
CA LYS A 200 62.31 -24.33 -18.44
C LYS A 200 63.50 -24.67 -19.35
N LYS A 201 63.66 -23.95 -20.47
CA LYS A 201 64.89 -24.02 -21.26
C LYS A 201 66.03 -23.45 -20.42
N THR A 202 66.81 -24.33 -19.80
CA THR A 202 68.10 -23.98 -19.17
C THR A 202 69.01 -23.44 -20.27
N THR A 203 69.13 -22.13 -20.39
CA THR A 203 70.18 -21.48 -21.18
C THR A 203 71.52 -21.80 -20.51
N THR A 204 72.17 -22.87 -20.95
CA THR A 204 73.58 -23.14 -20.63
C THR A 204 74.44 -22.08 -21.31
N THR A 205 74.74 -20.99 -20.61
CA THR A 205 75.85 -20.09 -20.95
C THR A 205 77.15 -20.85 -20.77
N ARG A 206 77.68 -21.40 -21.86
CA ARG A 206 79.02 -22.01 -21.88
C ARG A 206 80.05 -20.88 -21.93
N VAL A 207 80.68 -20.64 -20.78
CA VAL A 207 81.89 -19.82 -20.60
C VAL A 207 83.10 -20.63 -21.03
N GLY A 208 83.99 -20.05 -21.85
CA GLY A 208 85.33 -20.56 -22.19
C GLY A 208 85.34 -21.76 -23.14
N SER A 209 86.27 -21.93 -24.09
CA SER A 209 87.59 -21.35 -24.31
C SER A 209 87.87 -21.25 -25.81
#